data_AF-A0A7J4FHJ2-F1
#
_entry.id   AF-A0A7J4FHJ2-F1
#
_cell.length_a   1.000
_cell.length_b   1.000
_cell.length_c   1.000
_cell.angle_alpha   90.00
_cell.angle_beta   90.00
_cell.angle_gamma   90.00
#
_symmetry.space_group_name_H-M   'P 1'
#
loop_
_entity.id
_entity.type
_entity.pdbx_description
1 polymer ?
#
loop_
_entity_poly.entity_id
_entity_poly.type
_entity_poly.pdbx_seq_one_letter_code
_entity_poly.pdbx_strand_id
1 'polypeptide(L)'
;MAKVHNLNVSLGDCKPENMKLTRDGRICFLDLEQAERGGDQAWDIAEFLYYSGHYAYMSPIKVPKKITENFVNGYLEGGGNTENIRKVKSPRYIKVFSFFTPPHILYVIANTCGKSLYARRSVRE
;
A
#
# COMPACT_ATOMS: atom_id res chain seq x y z
N MET A 1 -3.41 -4.29 -8.02
CA MET A 1 -3.16 -2.84 -7.90
C MET A 1 -2.26 -2.30 -9.00
N ALA A 2 -0.98 -2.70 -9.13
CA ALA A 2 -0.08 -2.16 -10.16
C ALA A 2 -0.65 -2.19 -11.59
N LYS A 3 -1.23 -3.32 -12.01
CA LYS A 3 -1.89 -3.46 -13.32
C LYS A 3 -3.04 -2.46 -13.54
N VAL A 4 -3.81 -2.14 -12.50
CA VAL A 4 -4.89 -1.15 -12.54
C VAL A 4 -4.31 0.26 -12.68
N HIS A 5 -3.30 0.57 -11.87
CA HIS A 5 -2.60 1.86 -11.91
C HIS A 5 -1.95 2.13 -13.29
N ASN A 6 -1.45 1.09 -13.95
CA ASN A 6 -0.88 1.21 -15.30
C ASN A 6 -1.93 1.52 -16.38
N LEU A 7 -3.22 1.33 -16.10
CA LEU A 7 -4.31 1.81 -16.97
C LEU A 7 -4.71 3.26 -16.66
N ASN A 8 -3.92 3.95 -15.81
CA ASN A 8 -4.20 5.26 -15.24
C ASN A 8 -5.51 5.28 -14.44
N VAL A 9 -5.77 4.23 -13.66
CA VAL A 9 -6.95 4.11 -12.80
C VAL A 9 -6.50 3.97 -11.34
N SER A 10 -7.15 4.69 -10.43
CA SER A 10 -7.13 4.44 -8.98
C SER A 10 -8.42 3.76 -8.56
N LEU A 11 -8.36 2.98 -7.48
CA LEU A 11 -9.47 2.20 -6.95
C LEU A 11 -10.33 3.00 -5.97
N GLY A 12 -9.75 3.95 -5.24
CA GLY A 12 -10.47 4.86 -4.34
C GLY A 12 -10.67 4.29 -2.93
N ASP A 13 -11.34 3.14 -2.82
CA ASP A 13 -11.58 2.43 -1.54
C ASP A 13 -10.76 1.12 -1.44
N CYS A 14 -9.49 1.25 -1.08
CA CYS A 14 -8.48 0.18 -1.04
C CYS A 14 -8.31 -0.48 0.32
N LYS A 15 -9.33 -0.46 1.19
CA LYS A 15 -9.27 -1.21 2.45
C LYS A 15 -9.10 -2.72 2.19
N PRO A 16 -8.36 -3.45 3.04
CA PRO A 16 -8.14 -4.90 2.84
C PRO A 16 -9.41 -5.73 2.67
N GLU A 17 -10.53 -5.35 3.29
CA GLU A 17 -11.83 -6.02 3.19
C GLU A 17 -12.43 -5.99 1.77
N ASN A 18 -12.07 -4.98 0.97
CA ASN A 18 -12.47 -4.82 -0.43
C ASN A 18 -11.58 -5.63 -1.40
N MET A 19 -10.66 -6.45 -0.89
CA MET A 19 -9.85 -7.36 -1.68
C MET A 19 -10.12 -8.81 -1.28
N LYS A 20 -10.62 -9.62 -2.22
CA LYS A 20 -10.89 -11.05 -1.99
C LYS A 20 -9.93 -11.93 -2.75
N LEU A 21 -9.35 -12.90 -2.05
CA LEU A 21 -8.60 -13.99 -2.65
C LEU A 21 -9.58 -15.12 -3.01
N THR A 22 -9.64 -15.47 -4.29
CA THR A 22 -10.43 -16.59 -4.78
C THR A 22 -9.71 -17.91 -4.51
N ARG A 23 -10.44 -19.04 -4.57
CA ARG A 23 -9.87 -20.39 -4.35
C ARG A 23 -8.75 -20.74 -5.33
N ASP A 24 -8.78 -20.17 -6.53
CA ASP A 24 -7.76 -20.32 -7.57
C ASP A 24 -6.65 -19.26 -7.49
N GLY A 25 -6.57 -18.50 -6.39
CA GLY A 25 -5.45 -17.59 -6.11
C GLY A 25 -5.52 -16.23 -6.82
N ARG A 26 -6.64 -15.89 -7.46
CA ARG A 26 -6.86 -14.55 -8.04
C ARG A 26 -7.29 -13.56 -6.97
N ILE A 27 -6.94 -12.29 -7.18
CA ILE A 27 -7.39 -11.18 -6.34
C ILE A 27 -8.51 -10.46 -7.07
N CYS A 28 -9.68 -10.40 -6.45
CA CYS A 28 -10.82 -9.61 -6.89
C CYS A 28 -10.91 -8.33 -6.04
N PHE A 29 -10.98 -7.18 -6.71
CA PHE A 29 -11.31 -5.90 -6.08
C PHE A 29 -12.83 -5.74 -6.07
N LEU A 30 -13.37 -5.42 -4.90
CA LEU A 30 -14.78 -5.13 -4.67
C LEU A 30 -14.95 -3.62 -4.44
N ASP A 31 -16.19 -3.17 -4.40
CA ASP A 31 -16.57 -1.78 -4.10
C ASP A 31 -15.78 -0.74 -4.93
N LEU A 32 -16.13 -0.68 -6.21
CA LEU A 32 -15.44 0.17 -7.20
C LEU A 32 -16.16 1.50 -7.44
N GLU A 33 -17.08 1.90 -6.55
CA GLU A 33 -17.85 3.14 -6.71
C GLU A 33 -16.96 4.39 -6.65
N GLN A 34 -15.81 4.30 -5.98
CA GLN A 34 -14.81 5.37 -5.88
C GLN A 34 -13.66 5.22 -6.88
N ALA A 35 -13.71 4.23 -7.78
CA ALA A 35 -12.67 4.04 -8.78
C ALA A 35 -12.73 5.15 -9.83
N GLU A 36 -11.59 5.75 -10.14
CA GLU A 36 -11.52 6.88 -11.04
C GLU A 36 -10.30 6.81 -11.96
N ARG A 37 -10.42 7.40 -13.16
CA ARG A 37 -9.30 7.51 -14.09
C ARG A 37 -8.52 8.79 -13.81
N GLY A 38 -7.20 8.68 -13.67
CA GLY A 38 -6.31 9.79 -13.34
C GLY A 38 -6.33 10.21 -11.87
N GLY A 39 -6.91 9.38 -10.99
CA GLY A 39 -7.00 9.68 -9.57
C GLY A 39 -5.75 9.43 -8.75
N ASP A 40 -5.90 9.49 -7.43
CA ASP A 40 -4.78 9.38 -6.49
C ASP A 40 -4.36 7.92 -6.25
N GLN A 41 -3.52 7.39 -7.12
CA GLN A 41 -2.96 6.04 -6.97
C GLN A 41 -2.07 5.85 -5.74
N ALA A 42 -1.54 6.93 -5.14
CA ALA A 42 -0.78 6.83 -3.91
C ALA A 42 -1.70 6.70 -2.70
N TRP A 43 -2.92 7.24 -2.78
CA TRP A 43 -3.99 7.00 -1.80
C TRP A 43 -4.30 5.51 -1.68
N ASP A 44 -4.53 4.82 -2.80
CA ASP A 44 -4.84 3.38 -2.82
C ASP A 44 -3.81 2.56 -2.02
N ILE A 45 -2.53 2.88 -2.20
CA ILE A 45 -1.43 2.20 -1.52
C ILE A 45 -1.39 2.57 -0.03
N ALA A 46 -1.53 3.85 0.27
CA ALA A 46 -1.51 4.33 1.65
C ALA A 46 -2.67 3.72 2.46
N GLU A 47 -3.88 3.74 1.92
CA GLU A 47 -5.06 3.18 2.54
C GLU A 47 -4.90 1.68 2.80
N PHE A 48 -4.51 0.91 1.78
CA PHE A 48 -4.28 -0.51 1.94
C PHE A 48 -3.26 -0.82 3.04
N LEU A 49 -2.10 -0.14 3.02
CA LEU A 49 -1.02 -0.40 3.97
C LEU A 49 -1.36 0.04 5.39
N TYR A 50 -1.95 1.22 5.57
CA TYR A 50 -2.26 1.74 6.90
C TYR A 50 -3.43 0.98 7.55
N TYR A 51 -4.46 0.58 6.81
CA TYR A 51 -5.48 -0.33 7.35
C TYR A 51 -4.91 -1.72 7.64
N SER A 52 -4.07 -2.28 6.77
CA SER A 52 -3.41 -3.56 7.05
C SER A 52 -2.55 -3.50 8.33
N GLY A 53 -1.84 -2.39 8.53
CA GLY A 53 -1.07 -2.12 9.74
C GLY A 53 -1.97 -1.98 10.97
N HIS A 54 -3.08 -1.26 10.84
CA HIS A 54 -4.08 -1.14 11.89
C HIS A 54 -4.61 -2.52 12.28
N TYR A 55 -5.06 -3.35 11.35
CA TYR A 55 -5.54 -4.70 11.69
C TYR A 55 -4.46 -5.59 12.32
N ALA A 56 -3.19 -5.34 12.01
CA ALA A 56 -2.05 -6.05 12.59
C ALA A 56 -1.41 -5.34 13.80
N TYR A 57 -2.02 -4.29 14.39
CA TYR A 57 -1.32 -3.46 15.39
C TYR A 57 -0.93 -4.21 16.67
N MET A 58 -1.68 -5.26 17.03
CA MET A 58 -1.35 -6.12 18.18
C MET A 58 -0.35 -7.24 17.85
N SER A 59 0.00 -7.41 16.57
CA SER A 59 1.01 -8.37 16.15
C SER A 59 2.42 -7.84 16.41
N PRO A 60 3.43 -8.72 16.51
CA PRO A 60 4.82 -8.29 16.55
C PRO A 60 5.14 -7.35 15.37
N ILE A 61 5.96 -6.31 15.62
CA ILE A 61 6.26 -5.25 14.65
C ILE A 61 6.79 -5.73 13.29
N LYS A 62 7.40 -6.93 13.27
CA LYS A 62 7.85 -7.63 12.06
C LYS A 62 6.71 -7.96 11.09
N VAL A 63 5.47 -8.08 11.56
CA VAL A 63 4.30 -8.45 10.75
C VAL A 63 3.87 -7.27 9.86
N PRO A 64 3.52 -6.06 10.37
CA PRO A 64 3.29 -4.89 9.53
C PRO A 64 4.44 -4.60 8.57
N LYS A 65 5.70 -4.71 9.05
CA LYS A 65 6.89 -4.56 8.21
C LYS A 65 6.89 -5.54 7.03
N LYS A 66 6.67 -6.83 7.27
CA LYS A 66 6.67 -7.86 6.23
C LYS A 66 5.51 -7.70 5.25
N ILE A 67 4.34 -7.25 5.72
CA ILE A 67 3.21 -6.88 4.85
C ILE A 67 3.64 -5.77 3.90
N THR A 68 4.23 -4.69 4.44
CA THR A 68 4.71 -3.57 3.61
C THR A 68 5.79 -4.00 2.62
N GLU A 69 6.78 -4.79 3.04
CA GLU A 69 7.84 -5.30 2.15
C GLU A 69 7.27 -6.13 0.99
N ASN A 70 6.41 -7.11 1.30
CA ASN A 70 5.79 -7.96 0.29
C ASN A 70 4.90 -7.17 -0.67
N PHE A 71 4.11 -6.22 -0.15
CA PHE A 71 3.27 -5.38 -0.97
C PHE A 71 4.10 -4.50 -1.92
N VAL A 72 5.11 -3.80 -1.39
CA VAL A 72 5.97 -2.92 -2.21
C VAL A 72 6.68 -3.72 -3.30
N ASN A 73 7.20 -4.90 -2.95
CA ASN A 73 7.87 -5.77 -3.93
C ASN A 73 6.91 -6.20 -5.05
N GLY A 74 5.74 -6.75 -4.68
CA GLY A 74 4.75 -7.19 -5.65
C GLY A 74 4.17 -6.05 -6.50
N TYR A 75 3.95 -4.87 -5.91
CA TYR A 75 3.49 -3.68 -6.64
C TYR A 75 4.50 -3.24 -7.70
N LEU A 76 5.78 -3.16 -7.33
CA LEU A 76 6.84 -2.73 -8.25
C LEU A 76 7.17 -3.81 -9.31
N GLU A 77 7.16 -5.09 -8.95
CA GLU A 77 7.28 -6.21 -9.92
C GLU A 77 6.13 -6.23 -10.92
N GLY A 78 4.92 -5.87 -10.48
CA GLY A 78 3.77 -5.68 -11.36
C GLY A 78 3.84 -4.42 -12.24
N GLY A 79 4.97 -3.72 -12.26
CA GLY A 79 5.19 -2.52 -13.06
C GLY A 79 4.62 -1.23 -12.44
N GLY A 80 4.35 -1.21 -11.14
CA GLY A 80 3.80 -0.05 -10.45
C GLY A 80 4.78 1.11 -10.34
N ASN A 81 4.26 2.35 -10.33
CA ASN A 81 5.07 3.55 -10.26
C ASN A 81 5.75 3.74 -8.88
N THR A 82 7.08 3.77 -8.86
CA THR A 82 7.93 4.03 -7.69
C THR A 82 7.57 5.33 -6.94
N GLU A 83 7.14 6.37 -7.66
CA GLU A 83 6.71 7.63 -7.04
C GLU A 83 5.49 7.45 -6.13
N ASN A 84 4.57 6.54 -6.47
CA ASN A 84 3.40 6.30 -5.62
C ASN A 84 3.84 5.73 -4.26
N ILE A 85 4.80 4.80 -4.24
CA ILE A 85 5.40 4.28 -2.99
C ILE A 85 6.10 5.40 -2.21
N ARG A 86 6.82 6.29 -2.90
CA ARG A 86 7.49 7.44 -2.26
C ARG A 86 6.50 8.38 -1.58
N LYS A 87 5.32 8.58 -2.16
CA LYS A 87 4.27 9.48 -1.64
C LYS A 87 3.54 8.95 -0.41
N VAL A 88 3.51 7.63 -0.18
CA VAL A 88 2.81 6.99 0.97
C VAL A 88 3.22 7.59 2.32
N LYS A 89 4.49 7.97 2.48
CA LYS A 89 5.03 8.57 3.71
C LYS A 89 4.68 10.06 3.90
N SER A 90 3.92 10.66 2.97
CA SER A 90 3.59 12.07 3.05
C SER A 90 2.61 12.37 4.20
N PRO A 91 2.72 13.53 4.86
CA PRO A 91 1.78 13.93 5.91
C PRO A 91 0.31 13.95 5.43
N ARG A 92 0.08 14.17 4.13
CA ARG A 92 -1.26 14.16 3.50
C ARG A 92 -2.02 12.87 3.80
N TYR A 93 -1.34 11.72 3.73
CA TYR A 93 -1.97 10.42 3.96
C TYR A 93 -1.90 10.02 5.44
N ILE A 94 -0.74 10.15 6.08
CA ILE A 94 -0.52 9.73 7.48
C ILE A 94 -1.55 10.33 8.43
N LYS A 95 -1.90 11.62 8.24
CA LYS A 95 -2.84 12.34 9.11
C LYS A 95 -4.24 11.73 9.13
N VAL A 96 -4.65 11.02 8.09
CA VAL A 96 -5.97 10.38 8.03
C VAL A 96 -6.03 9.20 9.00
N PHE A 97 -4.93 8.45 9.09
CA PHE A 97 -4.87 7.23 9.88
C PHE A 97 -4.41 7.46 11.32
N SER A 98 -3.83 8.62 11.64
CA SER A 98 -3.31 8.93 12.99
C SER A 98 -4.37 8.94 14.09
N PHE A 99 -5.66 9.02 13.74
CA PHE A 99 -6.75 8.98 14.71
C PHE A 99 -7.01 7.59 15.29
N PHE A 100 -6.68 6.52 14.57
CA PHE A 100 -7.01 5.14 14.98
C PHE A 100 -5.86 4.14 14.79
N THR A 101 -4.81 4.49 14.07
CA THR A 101 -3.63 3.63 13.88
C THR A 101 -2.49 4.09 14.80
N PRO A 102 -1.93 3.22 15.64
CA PRO A 102 -0.86 3.61 16.56
C PRO A 102 0.36 4.23 15.83
N PRO A 103 0.97 5.32 16.34
CA PRO A 103 2.06 6.02 15.66
C PRO A 103 3.25 5.14 15.28
N HIS A 104 3.58 4.15 16.10
CA HIS A 104 4.68 3.23 15.83
C HIS A 104 4.41 2.33 14.61
N ILE A 105 3.15 1.99 14.33
CA ILE A 105 2.74 1.23 13.14
C ILE A 105 2.85 2.10 11.89
N LEU A 106 2.32 3.33 11.96
CA LEU A 106 2.43 4.31 10.87
C LEU A 106 3.90 4.56 10.51
N TYR A 107 4.75 4.74 11.51
CA TYR A 107 6.20 4.91 11.34
C TYR A 107 6.84 3.70 10.65
N VAL A 108 6.52 2.48 11.09
CA VAL A 108 7.10 1.26 10.51
C VAL A 108 6.71 1.10 9.04
N ILE A 109 5.46 1.36 8.67
CA ILE A 109 5.02 1.33 7.28
C ILE A 109 5.77 2.38 6.45
N ALA A 110 5.75 3.64 6.88
CA ALA A 110 6.37 4.76 6.16
C ALA A 110 7.89 4.56 5.97
N ASN A 111 8.57 4.11 7.03
CA ASN A 111 10.01 3.82 7.00
C ASN A 111 10.32 2.62 6.08
N THR A 112 9.49 1.58 6.11
CA THR A 112 9.67 0.38 5.28
C THR A 112 9.49 0.70 3.81
N CYS A 113 8.49 1.50 3.44
CA CYS A 113 8.35 2.02 2.06
C CYS A 113 9.63 2.72 1.59
N GLY A 114 10.23 3.58 2.43
CA GLY A 114 11.49 4.26 2.11
C GLY A 114 12.68 3.30 1.91
N LYS A 115 12.85 2.35 2.82
CA LYS A 115 13.95 1.37 2.79
C LYS A 115 13.86 0.42 1.59
N SER A 116 12.67 -0.09 1.28
CA SER A 116 12.46 -0.98 0.14
C SER A 116 12.80 -0.33 -1.20
N LEU A 117 12.57 0.99 -1.32
CA LEU A 117 12.99 1.74 -2.51
C LEU A 117 14.51 1.92 -2.60
N TYR A 118 15.19 2.11 -1.47
CA TYR A 118 16.64 2.27 -1.45
C TYR A 118 17.36 0.96 -1.79
N ALA A 119 16.93 -0.15 -1.20
CA ALA A 119 17.50 -1.48 -1.43
C ALA A 119 17.39 -1.94 -2.90
N ARG A 120 16.34 -1.52 -3.62
CA ARG A 120 16.21 -1.82 -5.06
C ARG A 120 17.09 -0.95 -5.96
N ARG A 121 17.48 0.25 -5.52
CA ARG A 121 18.41 1.11 -6.29
C ARG A 121 19.82 0.54 -6.25
N SER A 122 20.28 0.12 -5.07
CA SER A 122 21.62 -0.47 -4.87
C SER A 122 21.83 -1.83 -5.56
N VAL A 123 20.78 -2.48 -6.07
CA VAL A 123 20.86 -3.74 -6.85
C VAL A 123 20.88 -3.47 -8.35
N ARG A 124 20.53 -2.26 -8.79
CA ARG A 124 20.49 -1.85 -10.21
C ARG A 124 21.69 -0.99 -10.63
N GLU A 125 22.55 -0.61 -9.68
CA GLU A 125 23.86 0.03 -9.88
C GLU A 125 24.96 -1.04 -9.85
#